data_AF-A0A7X6WYM5-F1
#
_entry.id   AF-A0A7X6WYM5-F1
#
_cell.length_a   1.000
_cell.length_b   1.000
_cell.length_c   1.000
_cell.angle_alpha   90.00
_cell.angle_beta   90.00
_cell.angle_gamma   90.00
#
_symmetry.space_group_name_H-M   'P 1'
#
loop_
_entity.id
_entity.type
_entity.pdbx_description
1 polymer ?
#
loop_
_entity_poly.entity_id
_entity_poly.type
_entity_poly.pdbx_seq_one_letter_code
_entity_poly.pdbx_strand_id
1 'polypeptide(L)'
;GRESRPLLTTLQLAELVAGAVRTREKGQHPATRSFQAIRIHINQELQELARALAATLKVLAPGGRLAIISFHSLEDRMVKQCIAAAARPGVAMARLPIPEDQMPPPVLHSLGKVVPTAEETTDNVRARSAVMRVAERTSAPLPPDQGASFVKAMRLVPMGGRSTRGGRR
;
A
#
# COMPACT_ATOMS: atom_id res chain seq x y z
N GLY A 1 14.74 -4.67 37.15
CA GLY A 1 15.09 -4.27 35.78
C GLY A 1 15.44 -5.52 35.02
N ARG A 2 14.88 -5.74 33.82
CA ARG A 2 15.25 -6.91 33.02
C ARG A 2 16.55 -6.59 32.30
N GLU A 3 17.62 -7.32 32.63
CA GLU A 3 18.76 -7.46 31.73
C GLU A 3 18.25 -8.04 30.41
N SER A 4 18.27 -7.24 29.35
CA SER A 4 17.85 -7.64 28.02
C SER A 4 18.96 -8.46 27.36
N ARG A 5 18.79 -9.78 27.32
CA ARG A 5 19.56 -10.63 26.40
C ARG A 5 19.23 -10.24 24.96
N PRO A 6 20.23 -10.15 24.05
CA PRO A 6 19.97 -9.88 22.65
C PRO A 6 19.15 -11.01 22.02
N LEU A 7 18.20 -10.64 21.16
CA LEU A 7 17.46 -11.59 20.32
C LEU A 7 18.29 -11.87 19.07
N LEU A 8 18.69 -13.12 18.90
CA LEU A 8 19.58 -13.58 17.81
C LEU A 8 18.86 -14.47 16.81
N THR A 9 17.71 -15.04 17.17
CA THR A 9 16.97 -15.95 16.29
C THR A 9 15.49 -15.57 16.18
N THR A 10 14.86 -16.02 15.10
CA THR A 10 13.42 -15.86 14.88
C THR A 10 12.61 -16.62 15.93
N LEU A 11 13.08 -17.77 16.40
CA LEU A 11 12.43 -18.53 17.46
C LEU A 11 12.38 -17.75 18.77
N GLN A 12 13.50 -17.15 19.20
CA GLN A 12 13.57 -16.33 20.42
C GLN A 12 12.59 -15.15 20.36
N LEU A 13 12.49 -14.48 19.21
CA LEU A 13 11.52 -13.41 19.00
C LEU A 13 10.07 -13.93 19.03
N ALA A 14 9.80 -15.08 18.41
CA ALA A 14 8.48 -15.68 18.37
C ALA A 14 7.97 -16.05 19.77
N GLU A 15 8.83 -16.66 20.60
CA GLU A 15 8.54 -17.02 21.99
C GLU A 15 8.31 -15.78 22.86
N LEU A 16 9.16 -14.76 22.71
CA LEU A 16 8.99 -13.49 23.43
C LEU A 16 7.65 -12.84 23.12
N VAL A 17 7.27 -12.77 21.84
CA VAL A 17 5.99 -12.21 21.42
C VAL A 17 4.83 -13.07 21.93
N ALA A 18 4.93 -14.40 21.85
CA ALA A 18 3.90 -15.31 22.34
C ALA A 18 3.67 -15.19 23.86
N GLY A 19 4.72 -14.89 24.64
CA GLY A 19 4.62 -14.63 26.08
C GLY A 19 4.06 -13.24 26.43
N ALA A 20 4.22 -12.24 25.55
CA ALA A 20 3.74 -10.88 25.78
C ALA A 20 2.31 -10.63 25.27
N VAL A 21 1.92 -11.30 24.17
CA VAL A 21 0.62 -11.09 23.51
C VAL A 21 -0.48 -11.88 24.21
N ARG A 22 -1.46 -11.16 24.76
CA ARG A 22 -2.61 -11.76 25.47
C ARG A 22 -3.75 -12.20 24.55
N THR A 23 -3.88 -11.57 23.39
CA THR A 23 -4.95 -11.83 22.41
C THR A 23 -4.45 -12.69 21.25
N ARG A 24 -5.16 -13.78 20.95
CA ARG A 24 -4.76 -14.74 19.91
C ARG A 24 -5.82 -14.81 18.83
N GLU A 25 -5.37 -14.75 17.58
CA GLU A 25 -6.20 -15.05 16.42
C GLU A 25 -6.28 -16.57 16.22
N LYS A 26 -7.50 -17.09 16.10
CA LYS A 26 -7.72 -18.52 15.91
C LYS A 26 -7.05 -18.98 14.62
N GLY A 27 -6.16 -19.96 14.72
CA GLY A 27 -5.41 -20.52 13.58
C GLY A 27 -4.24 -19.66 13.09
N GLN A 28 -3.80 -18.64 13.85
CA GLN A 28 -2.60 -17.87 13.52
C GLN A 28 -1.65 -17.83 14.73
N HIS A 29 -0.35 -18.01 14.48
CA HIS A 29 0.65 -17.89 15.52
C HIS A 29 0.70 -16.43 16.05
N PRO A 30 0.73 -16.18 17.37
CA PRO A 30 0.68 -14.82 17.94
C PRO A 30 1.77 -13.89 17.41
N ALA A 31 2.93 -14.44 17.05
CA ALA A 31 4.04 -13.66 16.49
C ALA A 31 3.84 -13.21 15.04
N THR A 32 2.90 -13.80 14.28
CA THR A 32 2.76 -13.59 12.82
C THR A 32 2.65 -12.11 12.45
N ARG A 33 1.81 -11.35 13.17
CA ARG A 33 1.64 -9.90 12.95
C ARG A 33 2.89 -9.09 13.31
N SER A 34 3.62 -9.51 14.33
CA SER A 34 4.87 -8.85 14.72
C SER A 34 5.96 -9.07 13.68
N PHE A 35 6.11 -10.30 13.19
CA PHE A 35 7.02 -10.61 12.08
C PHE A 35 6.64 -9.84 10.81
N GLN A 36 5.35 -9.76 10.48
CA GLN A 36 4.86 -8.94 9.38
C GLN A 36 5.24 -7.47 9.55
N ALA A 37 4.99 -6.88 10.73
CA ALA A 37 5.30 -5.48 10.98
C ALA A 37 6.80 -5.18 10.87
N ILE A 38 7.65 -6.06 11.41
CA ILE A 38 9.10 -5.95 11.31
C ILE A 38 9.54 -6.04 9.85
N ARG A 39 9.02 -7.00 9.08
CA ARG A 39 9.34 -7.16 7.66
C ARG A 39 8.96 -5.93 6.85
N ILE A 40 7.73 -5.43 7.03
CA ILE A 40 7.23 -4.20 6.41
C ILE A 40 8.15 -3.02 6.73
N HIS A 41 8.57 -2.90 7.99
CA HIS A 41 9.42 -1.79 8.44
C HIS A 41 10.83 -1.86 7.86
N ILE A 42 11.50 -3.01 7.96
CA ILE A 42 12.89 -3.19 7.50
C ILE A 42 12.98 -3.00 5.99
N ASN A 43 12.05 -3.61 5.24
CA ASN A 43 12.07 -3.57 3.78
C ASN A 43 11.39 -2.33 3.20
N GLN A 44 10.84 -1.44 4.04
CA GLN A 44 10.09 -0.26 3.61
C GLN A 44 8.98 -0.59 2.59
N GLU A 45 8.31 -1.74 2.76
CA GLU A 45 7.42 -2.35 1.74
C GLU A 45 6.31 -1.38 1.30
N LEU A 46 5.72 -0.65 2.24
CA LEU A 46 4.64 0.30 1.96
C LEU A 46 5.15 1.57 1.27
N GLN A 47 6.36 2.03 1.58
CA GLN A 47 6.96 3.18 0.91
C GLN A 47 7.31 2.85 -0.54
N GLU A 48 7.86 1.66 -0.79
CA GLU A 48 8.16 1.19 -2.14
C GLU A 48 6.88 0.99 -2.95
N LEU A 49 5.83 0.38 -2.37
CA LEU A 49 4.52 0.29 -3.03
C LEU A 49 3.97 1.67 -3.40
N ALA A 50 4.06 2.64 -2.49
CA ALA A 50 3.59 4.00 -2.76
C ALA A 50 4.35 4.65 -3.94
N ARG A 51 5.68 4.52 -3.97
CA ARG A 51 6.53 5.02 -5.06
C ARG A 51 6.19 4.33 -6.39
N ALA A 52 6.05 3.01 -6.38
CA ALA A 52 5.72 2.22 -7.55
C ALA A 52 4.34 2.60 -8.13
N LEU A 53 3.32 2.77 -7.28
CA LEU A 53 1.99 3.22 -7.69
C LEU A 53 2.05 4.58 -8.41
N ALA A 54 2.71 5.57 -7.81
CA ALA A 54 2.82 6.90 -8.43
C ALA A 54 3.64 6.88 -9.72
N ALA A 55 4.73 6.11 -9.78
CA ALA A 55 5.51 5.95 -11.00
C ALA A 55 4.70 5.29 -12.11
N THR A 56 3.91 4.27 -11.77
CA THR A 56 3.12 3.49 -12.74
C THR A 56 2.05 4.35 -13.41
N LEU A 57 1.39 5.24 -12.66
CA LEU A 57 0.43 6.18 -13.22
C LEU A 57 1.01 7.07 -14.32
N LYS A 58 2.31 7.43 -14.22
CA LYS A 58 3.00 8.30 -15.17
C LYS A 58 3.35 7.61 -16.49
N VAL A 59 3.64 6.31 -16.42
CA VAL A 59 4.15 5.54 -17.58
C VAL A 59 3.06 4.76 -18.30
N LEU A 60 1.89 4.58 -17.69
CA LEU A 60 0.75 3.93 -18.34
C LEU A 60 0.22 4.79 -19.48
N ALA A 61 0.25 4.24 -20.70
CA ALA A 61 -0.44 4.78 -21.86
C ALA A 61 -1.97 4.69 -21.68
N PRO A 62 -2.77 5.53 -22.36
CA PRO A 62 -4.22 5.36 -22.45
C PRO A 62 -4.59 3.94 -22.91
N GLY A 63 -5.57 3.31 -22.26
CA GLY A 63 -5.95 1.91 -22.44
C GLY A 63 -5.02 0.90 -21.75
N GLY A 64 -3.89 1.33 -21.20
CA GLY A 64 -2.94 0.50 -20.47
C GLY A 64 -3.52 -0.04 -19.16
N ARG A 65 -3.13 -1.26 -18.77
CA ARG A 65 -3.65 -1.94 -17.58
C ARG A 65 -2.65 -1.98 -16.43
N LEU A 66 -3.16 -1.69 -15.24
CA LEU A 66 -2.51 -1.91 -13.96
C LEU A 66 -3.11 -3.15 -13.31
N ALA A 67 -2.30 -4.16 -13.03
CA ALA A 67 -2.68 -5.32 -12.23
C ALA A 67 -1.72 -5.46 -11.05
N ILE A 68 -2.25 -5.38 -9.83
CA ILE A 68 -1.45 -5.47 -8.59
C ILE A 68 -2.00 -6.58 -7.72
N ILE A 69 -1.12 -7.47 -7.26
CA ILE A 69 -1.43 -8.53 -6.31
C ILE A 69 -0.84 -8.16 -4.95
N SER A 70 -1.71 -8.00 -3.96
CA SER A 70 -1.34 -7.70 -2.57
C SER A 70 -1.52 -8.94 -1.71
N PHE A 71 -0.60 -9.20 -0.77
CA PHE A 71 -0.66 -10.38 0.10
C PHE A 71 -1.13 -10.06 1.52
N HIS A 72 -1.28 -8.77 1.85
CA HIS A 72 -1.87 -8.35 3.11
C HIS A 72 -2.72 -7.08 3.03
N SER A 73 -3.52 -6.88 4.06
CA SER A 73 -4.56 -5.84 4.12
C SER A 73 -4.02 -4.40 4.00
N LEU A 74 -2.81 -4.13 4.50
CA LEU A 74 -2.20 -2.79 4.38
C LEU A 74 -1.85 -2.43 2.93
N GLU A 75 -1.27 -3.37 2.17
CA GLU A 75 -1.00 -3.19 0.74
C GLU A 75 -2.31 -3.03 -0.04
N ASP A 76 -3.26 -3.98 0.13
CA ASP A 76 -4.55 -3.95 -0.57
C ASP A 76 -5.29 -2.63 -0.31
N ARG A 77 -5.25 -2.14 0.93
CA ARG A 77 -5.85 -0.85 1.29
C ARG A 77 -5.20 0.30 0.51
N MET A 78 -3.87 0.33 0.41
CA MET A 78 -3.17 1.39 -0.32
C MET A 78 -3.52 1.36 -1.81
N VAL A 79 -3.50 0.17 -2.43
CA VAL A 79 -3.86 -0.01 -3.84
C VAL A 79 -5.31 0.40 -4.08
N LYS A 80 -6.24 -0.08 -3.24
CA LYS A 80 -7.66 0.28 -3.29
C LYS A 80 -7.87 1.80 -3.21
N GLN A 81 -7.21 2.46 -2.26
CA GLN A 81 -7.32 3.91 -2.08
C GLN A 81 -6.76 4.68 -3.28
N CYS A 82 -5.62 4.24 -3.82
CA CYS A 82 -5.02 4.84 -5.01
C CYS A 82 -5.94 4.74 -6.23
N ILE A 83 -6.44 3.53 -6.53
CA ILE A 83 -7.36 3.32 -7.65
C ILE A 83 -8.64 4.13 -7.45
N ALA A 84 -9.21 4.15 -6.24
CA ALA A 84 -10.44 4.90 -5.97
C ALA A 84 -10.24 6.41 -6.12
N ALA A 85 -9.11 6.95 -5.66
CA ALA A 85 -8.78 8.37 -5.80
C ALA A 85 -8.56 8.76 -7.27
N ALA A 86 -7.84 7.95 -8.03
CA ALA A 86 -7.61 8.18 -9.46
C ALA A 86 -8.88 8.00 -10.32
N ALA A 87 -9.81 7.15 -9.89
CA ALA A 87 -11.10 6.96 -10.56
C ALA A 87 -12.13 8.05 -10.23
N ARG A 88 -11.93 8.80 -9.14
CA ARG A 88 -12.83 9.88 -8.73
C ARG A 88 -12.04 11.06 -8.15
N PRO A 89 -11.20 11.74 -8.96
CA PRO A 89 -10.30 12.79 -8.48
C PRO A 89 -11.05 14.00 -7.90
N GLY A 90 -12.28 14.24 -8.35
CA GLY A 90 -13.13 15.35 -7.87
C GLY A 90 -13.76 15.14 -6.49
N VAL A 91 -13.63 13.98 -5.84
CA VAL A 91 -14.26 13.73 -4.51
C VAL A 91 -13.81 14.76 -3.47
N ALA A 92 -12.57 15.24 -3.54
CA ALA A 92 -12.08 16.30 -2.65
C ALA A 92 -12.76 17.67 -2.90
N MET A 93 -13.30 17.87 -4.11
CA MET A 93 -13.95 19.10 -4.56
C MET A 93 -15.48 19.01 -4.51
N ALA A 94 -16.05 17.83 -4.21
CA ALA A 94 -17.50 17.57 -4.24
C ALA A 94 -18.34 18.42 -3.27
N ARG A 95 -17.69 19.12 -2.31
CA ARG A 95 -18.36 20.08 -1.39
C ARG A 95 -18.29 21.53 -1.87
N LEU A 96 -17.59 21.79 -2.96
CA LEU A 96 -17.54 23.10 -3.60
C LEU A 96 -18.67 23.19 -4.63
N PRO A 97 -19.25 24.38 -4.84
CA PRO A 97 -20.27 24.60 -5.87
C PRO A 97 -19.63 24.63 -7.26
N ILE A 98 -19.03 23.52 -7.67
CA ILE A 98 -18.42 23.33 -8.98
C ILE A 98 -19.37 22.47 -9.82
N PRO A 99 -19.79 22.96 -11.00
CA PRO A 99 -20.57 22.18 -11.95
C PRO A 99 -19.92 20.84 -12.32
N GLU A 100 -20.73 19.81 -12.57
CA GLU A 100 -20.22 18.44 -12.81
C GLU A 100 -19.37 18.34 -14.09
N ASP A 101 -19.65 19.17 -15.09
CA ASP A 101 -18.88 19.30 -16.34
C ASP A 101 -17.48 19.92 -16.12
N GLN A 102 -17.26 20.59 -15.00
CA GLN A 102 -15.97 21.17 -14.60
C GLN A 102 -15.18 20.27 -13.64
N MET A 103 -15.74 19.11 -13.26
CA MET A 103 -15.05 18.16 -12.41
C MET A 103 -13.91 17.49 -13.16
N PRO A 104 -12.76 17.24 -12.49
CA PRO A 104 -11.64 16.58 -13.13
C PRO A 104 -12.06 15.16 -13.59
N PRO A 105 -11.78 14.78 -14.84
CA PRO A 105 -12.16 13.48 -15.37
C PRO A 105 -11.37 12.35 -14.67
N PRO A 106 -11.91 11.12 -14.65
CA PRO A 106 -11.23 9.96 -14.07
C PRO A 106 -9.93 9.66 -14.82
N VAL A 107 -8.84 9.44 -14.08
CA VAL A 107 -7.53 9.03 -14.62
C VAL A 107 -7.45 7.51 -14.80
N LEU A 108 -8.16 6.76 -13.94
CA LEU A 108 -8.28 5.31 -14.00
C LEU A 108 -9.75 4.86 -14.02
N HIS A 109 -10.03 3.76 -14.71
CA HIS A 109 -11.24 2.96 -14.50
C HIS A 109 -10.90 1.72 -13.69
N SER A 110 -11.60 1.50 -12.58
CA SER A 110 -11.45 0.27 -11.80
C SER A 110 -12.14 -0.89 -12.54
N LEU A 111 -11.37 -1.92 -12.91
CA LEU A 111 -11.89 -3.14 -13.53
C LEU A 111 -12.27 -4.23 -12.50
N GLY A 112 -11.98 -4.00 -11.22
CA GLY A 112 -12.48 -4.82 -10.12
C GLY A 112 -11.38 -5.44 -9.27
N LYS A 113 -11.77 -6.45 -8.50
CA LYS A 113 -10.88 -7.25 -7.65
C LYS A 113 -11.08 -8.73 -7.95
N VAL A 114 -10.01 -9.51 -7.86
CA VAL A 114 -10.01 -10.97 -7.94
C VAL A 114 -9.34 -11.51 -6.68
N VAL A 115 -9.89 -12.60 -6.14
CA VAL A 115 -9.38 -13.31 -4.96
C VAL A 115 -9.15 -14.77 -5.36
N PRO A 116 -8.22 -15.48 -4.69
CA PRO A 116 -7.93 -16.87 -5.00
C PRO A 116 -9.18 -17.74 -4.82
N THR A 117 -9.26 -18.80 -5.62
CA THR A 117 -10.27 -19.85 -5.42
C THR A 117 -9.92 -20.74 -4.22
N ALA A 118 -10.87 -21.58 -3.80
CA ALA A 118 -10.61 -22.57 -2.75
C ALA A 118 -9.58 -23.63 -3.19
N GLU A 119 -9.61 -24.01 -4.46
CA GLU A 119 -8.64 -24.90 -5.10
C GLU A 119 -7.23 -24.28 -5.09
N GLU A 120 -7.08 -23.05 -5.59
CA GLU A 120 -5.79 -22.33 -5.55
C GLU A 120 -5.24 -22.20 -4.13
N THR A 121 -6.11 -21.94 -3.16
CA THR A 121 -5.68 -21.80 -1.75
C THR A 121 -5.22 -23.13 -1.16
N THR A 122 -5.75 -24.24 -1.65
CA THR A 122 -5.38 -25.60 -1.23
C THR A 122 -4.03 -25.99 -1.83
N ASP A 123 -3.85 -25.74 -3.13
CA ASP A 123 -2.61 -26.05 -3.85
C ASP A 123 -1.47 -25.10 -3.48
N ASN A 124 -1.81 -23.86 -3.15
CA ASN A 124 -0.86 -22.82 -2.78
C ASN A 124 -1.34 -22.03 -1.56
N VAL A 125 -0.93 -22.48 -0.37
CA VAL A 125 -1.25 -21.82 0.91
C VAL A 125 -0.82 -20.34 0.93
N ARG A 126 0.22 -19.94 0.19
CA ARG A 126 0.67 -18.53 0.10
C ARG A 126 -0.34 -17.65 -0.65
N ALA A 127 -1.18 -18.23 -1.50
CA ALA A 127 -2.21 -17.51 -2.24
C ALA A 127 -3.40 -17.11 -1.35
N ARG A 128 -3.63 -17.77 -0.21
CA ARG A 128 -4.78 -17.57 0.69
C ARG A 128 -5.15 -16.10 0.95
N SER A 129 -4.16 -15.23 1.07
CA SER A 129 -4.34 -13.80 1.39
C SER A 129 -4.12 -12.87 0.20
N ALA A 130 -3.93 -13.42 -1.00
CA ALA A 130 -3.73 -12.66 -2.22
C ALA A 130 -5.03 -11.93 -2.62
N VAL A 131 -4.89 -10.68 -3.01
CA VAL A 131 -5.95 -9.89 -3.64
C VAL A 131 -5.36 -9.21 -4.86
N MET A 132 -5.89 -9.54 -6.03
CA MET A 132 -5.54 -8.84 -7.26
C MET A 132 -6.52 -7.69 -7.49
N ARG A 133 -6.02 -6.49 -7.78
CA ARG A 133 -6.82 -5.36 -8.25
C ARG A 133 -6.38 -4.95 -9.63
N VAL A 134 -7.36 -4.69 -10.49
CA VAL A 134 -7.14 -4.32 -11.89
C VAL A 134 -7.76 -2.95 -12.16
N ALA A 135 -7.01 -2.09 -12.85
CA ALA A 135 -7.49 -0.82 -13.35
C ALA A 135 -6.96 -0.53 -14.76
N GLU A 136 -7.68 0.29 -15.51
CA GLU A 136 -7.32 0.71 -16.86
C GLU A 136 -7.09 2.23 -16.90
N ARG A 137 -6.07 2.67 -17.63
CA ARG A 137 -5.72 4.07 -17.80
C ARG A 137 -6.64 4.74 -18.81
N THR A 138 -7.25 5.85 -18.44
CA THR A 138 -8.07 6.65 -19.36
C THR A 138 -7.20 7.55 -20.25
N SER A 139 -7.80 8.27 -21.18
CA SER A 139 -7.14 9.35 -21.93
C SER A 139 -6.98 10.64 -21.14
N ALA A 140 -7.59 10.77 -19.95
CA ALA A 140 -7.52 11.99 -19.15
C ALA A 140 -6.06 12.28 -18.74
N PRO A 141 -5.59 13.53 -18.80
CA PRO A 141 -4.24 13.86 -18.35
C PRO A 141 -4.08 13.62 -16.83
N LEU A 142 -2.85 13.37 -16.39
CA LEU A 142 -2.56 13.37 -14.96
C LEU A 142 -2.65 14.79 -14.39
N PRO A 143 -3.03 14.95 -13.11
CA PRO A 143 -2.93 16.23 -12.41
C PRO A 143 -1.47 16.73 -12.35
N PRO A 144 -1.23 18.03 -12.08
CA PRO A 144 0.12 18.62 -12.04
C PRO A 144 1.09 17.95 -11.07
N ASP A 145 0.59 17.35 -10.00
CA ASP A 145 1.39 16.56 -9.03
C ASP A 145 1.70 15.13 -9.51
N GLN A 146 1.37 14.84 -10.77
CA GLN A 146 1.62 13.57 -11.46
C GLN A 146 1.03 12.35 -10.73
N GLY A 147 -0.12 12.52 -10.07
CA GLY A 147 -0.83 11.46 -9.37
C GLY A 147 -0.34 11.19 -7.95
N ALA A 148 0.60 11.98 -7.42
CA ALA A 148 1.08 11.85 -6.04
C ALA A 148 -0.05 11.98 -5.01
N SER A 149 -1.03 12.86 -5.24
CA SER A 149 -2.21 13.03 -4.40
C SER A 149 -3.11 11.79 -4.31
N PHE A 150 -3.08 10.90 -5.31
CA PHE A 150 -3.86 9.66 -5.28
C PHE A 150 -3.26 8.64 -4.32
N VAL A 151 -1.96 8.71 -4.05
CA VAL A 151 -1.27 7.84 -3.11
C VAL A 151 -1.19 8.52 -1.75
N LYS A 152 -2.27 8.44 -0.96
CA LYS A 152 -2.38 9.10 0.36
C LYS A 152 -1.20 8.80 1.31
N ALA A 153 -0.60 7.62 1.19
CA ALA A 153 0.58 7.20 1.95
C ALA A 153 1.85 8.03 1.67
N MET A 154 1.95 8.72 0.53
CA MET A 154 3.04 9.68 0.27
C MET A 154 3.01 10.89 1.22
N ARG A 155 1.87 11.19 1.87
CA ARG A 155 1.77 12.24 2.90
C ARG A 155 2.22 11.79 4.30
N LEU A 156 2.46 10.49 4.51
CA LEU A 156 2.85 9.91 5.81
C LEU A 156 4.34 9.52 5.86
N VAL A 157 5.08 9.74 4.78
CA VAL A 157 6.53 9.50 4.72
C VAL A 157 7.21 10.86 4.77
N PRO A 158 7.95 11.20 5.83
CA PRO A 158 8.81 12.38 5.80
C PRO A 158 9.77 12.17 4.64
N MET A 159 9.72 13.04 3.64
CA MET A 159 10.80 13.14 2.67
C MET A 159 12.05 13.44 3.49
N GLY A 160 12.95 12.46 3.59
CA GLY A 160 14.25 12.63 4.25
C GLY A 160 15.04 13.69 3.52
N GLY A 161 14.80 14.95 3.87
CA GLY A 161 15.59 16.08 3.42
C GLY A 161 16.97 15.95 4.03
N ARG A 162 17.95 15.57 3.21
CA ARG A 162 19.36 15.88 3.52
C ARG A 162 19.47 17.39 3.61
N SER A 163 19.43 17.92 4.83
CA SER A 163 19.93 19.25 5.13
C SER A 163 21.42 19.22 4.82
N THR A 164 21.80 19.77 3.67
CA THR A 164 23.16 20.22 3.44
C THR A 164 23.41 21.37 4.42
N ARG A 165 24.04 21.08 5.56
CA ARG A 165 24.67 22.12 6.38
C ARG A 165 25.84 22.69 5.57
N GLY A 166 25.58 23.78 4.87
CA GLY A 166 26.62 24.66 4.37
C GLY A 166 27.28 25.33 5.57
N GLY A 167 28.43 24.81 6.00
CA GLY A 167 29.36 25.56 6.82
C GLY A 167 30.01 26.63 5.95
N ARG A 168 29.84 27.90 6.31
CA ARG A 168 30.75 28.97 5.88
C ARG A 168 31.57 29.41 7.08
N ARG A 169 32.89 29.31 6.86
CA ARG A 169 33.94 30.06 7.54
C ARG A 169 33.72 31.55 7.36
#